data_AF-A5IYB6-F1
#
_entry.id   AF-A5IYB6-F1
#
_cell.length_a   1.000
_cell.length_b   1.000
_cell.length_c   1.000
_cell.angle_alpha   90.00
_cell.angle_beta   90.00
_cell.angle_gamma   90.00
#
_symmetry.space_group_name_H-M   'P 1'
#
loop_
_entity.id
_entity.type
_entity.pdbx_description
1 polymer ?
#
loop_
_entity_poly.entity_id
_entity_poly.type
_entity_poly.pdbx_seq_one_letter_code
_entity_poly.pdbx_strand_id
1 'polypeptide(L)'
;MPVLEISNSILNEIKKIEKKNNVLNIKINSQQKNNNFYVAKLNKIEKHKDKLVKVEKRYKLAEAYRHKAKLKELPIKTNNKVHTELENKLSNVSNLVSKSQLMSLQNLNNLLLEKQNILDELSYKTVKLENDWELIREKLTSYWGYAVEPKYNESKTELKVIGWFIDKDFDIQIEQIPQSVNKVPALPEYIDSLKNAFKDNISDDIIGIENWDTKNVTDMSGVFWGAKNFNGNISKWDTSNVETMSSMFNDASKFDRDLSNWKTSNITNMQSMFADAKEFNNANKSLNWDVSKVKDMKFMFFGARKFNQDISNWNVKSVENHNHFSTNSGFANEDNKLAPKFINIGRSFLKK
;
A
#
# COMPACT_ATOMS: atom_id res chain seq x y z
N MET A 1 60.48 35.94 26.86
CA MET A 1 59.28 36.63 26.35
C MET A 1 58.80 36.20 24.94
N PRO A 2 59.64 35.83 23.95
CA PRO A 2 59.15 35.54 22.58
C PRO A 2 58.31 34.24 22.44
N VAL A 3 58.63 33.20 23.22
CA VAL A 3 57.96 31.88 23.12
C VAL A 3 56.49 31.93 23.59
N LEU A 4 56.20 32.78 24.59
CA LEU A 4 54.83 32.98 25.10
C LEU A 4 53.93 33.73 24.10
N GLU A 5 54.49 34.69 23.34
CA GLU A 5 53.74 35.42 22.31
C GLU A 5 53.40 34.55 21.09
N ILE A 6 54.35 33.71 20.64
CA ILE A 6 54.11 32.75 19.56
C ILE A 6 53.05 31.72 19.98
N SER A 7 53.14 31.20 21.21
CA SER A 7 52.16 30.27 21.76
C SER A 7 50.75 30.88 21.83
N ASN A 8 50.63 32.16 22.20
CA ASN A 8 49.35 32.85 22.27
C ASN A 8 48.77 33.16 20.87
N SER A 9 49.62 33.44 19.88
CA SER A 9 49.21 33.64 18.49
C SER A 9 48.63 32.34 17.88
N ILE A 10 49.32 31.22 18.06
CA ILE A 10 48.87 29.90 17.60
C ILE A 10 47.55 29.51 18.30
N LEU A 11 47.44 29.74 19.61
CA LEU A 11 46.22 29.47 20.36
C LEU A 11 45.02 30.28 19.86
N ASN A 12 45.25 31.53 19.42
CA ASN A 12 44.20 32.37 18.85
C ASN A 12 43.76 31.91 17.45
N GLU A 13 44.68 31.39 16.63
CA GLU A 13 44.32 30.79 15.34
C GLU A 13 43.53 29.49 15.51
N ILE A 14 43.94 28.61 16.44
CA ILE A 14 43.21 27.38 16.76
C ILE A 14 41.77 27.71 17.18
N LYS A 15 41.57 28.69 18.07
CA LYS A 15 40.23 29.15 18.49
C LYS A 15 39.39 29.70 17.31
N LYS A 16 40.02 30.39 16.35
CA LYS A 16 39.32 30.86 15.14
C LYS A 16 38.90 29.71 14.23
N ILE A 17 39.75 28.69 14.08
CA ILE A 17 39.48 27.49 13.29
C ILE A 17 38.34 26.67 13.94
N GLU A 18 38.40 26.45 15.26
CA GLU A 18 37.35 25.76 16.00
C GLU A 18 35.99 26.45 15.88
N LYS A 19 35.97 27.79 15.96
CA LYS A 19 34.74 28.57 15.77
C LYS A 19 34.17 28.41 14.35
N LYS A 20 35.03 28.42 13.33
CA LYS A 20 34.62 28.19 11.93
C LYS A 20 34.08 26.76 11.74
N ASN A 21 34.74 25.75 12.31
CA ASN A 21 34.32 24.35 12.25
C ASN A 21 32.96 24.13 12.94
N ASN A 22 32.73 24.77 14.09
CA ASN A 22 31.44 24.70 14.77
C ASN A 22 30.30 25.32 13.95
N VAL A 23 30.54 26.48 13.31
CA VAL A 23 29.56 27.09 12.39
C VAL A 23 29.29 26.19 11.19
N LEU A 24 30.31 25.54 10.64
CA LEU A 24 30.17 24.61 9.52
C LEU A 24 29.34 23.37 9.91
N ASN A 25 29.61 22.79 11.08
CA ASN A 25 28.87 21.65 11.60
C ASN A 25 27.38 21.97 11.85
N ILE A 26 27.08 23.16 12.39
CA ILE A 26 25.69 23.61 12.56
C ILE A 26 24.97 23.73 11.20
N LYS A 27 25.65 24.26 10.19
CA LYS A 27 25.09 24.36 8.83
C LYS A 27 24.85 22.97 8.21
N ILE A 28 25.79 22.04 8.36
CA ILE A 28 25.65 20.65 7.90
C ILE A 28 24.45 19.97 8.57
N ASN A 29 24.31 20.10 9.89
CA ASN A 29 23.20 19.50 10.64
C ASN A 29 21.84 20.10 10.24
N SER A 30 21.78 21.42 10.01
CA SER A 30 20.59 22.09 9.48
C SER A 30 20.21 21.58 8.08
N GLN A 31 21.20 21.40 7.20
CA GLN A 31 21.00 20.84 5.87
C GLN A 31 20.53 19.38 5.89
N GLN A 32 21.08 18.55 6.78
CA GLN A 32 20.62 17.17 6.96
C GLN A 32 19.16 17.11 7.44
N LYS A 33 18.77 17.99 8.36
CA LYS A 33 17.39 18.09 8.84
C LYS A 33 16.43 18.50 7.71
N ASN A 34 16.83 19.46 6.88
CA ASN A 34 16.06 19.85 5.70
C ASN A 34 15.95 18.69 4.69
N ASN A 35 17.04 17.96 4.43
CA ASN A 35 17.01 16.79 3.55
C ASN A 35 16.01 15.72 4.04
N ASN A 36 15.98 15.42 5.34
CA ASN A 36 15.02 14.47 5.91
C ASN A 36 13.57 14.95 5.75
N PHE A 37 13.32 16.26 5.85
CA PHE A 37 12.01 16.86 5.60
C PHE A 37 11.59 16.70 4.12
N TYR A 38 12.49 16.93 3.16
CA TYR A 38 12.20 16.74 1.74
C TYR A 38 12.00 15.27 1.37
N VAL A 39 12.75 14.34 1.96
CA VAL A 39 12.54 12.88 1.78
C VAL A 39 11.15 12.45 2.25
N ALA A 40 10.67 12.97 3.38
CA ALA A 40 9.31 12.70 3.84
C ALA A 40 8.23 13.27 2.89
N LYS A 41 8.49 14.40 2.23
CA LYS A 41 7.60 14.97 1.21
C LYS A 41 7.63 14.15 -0.10
N LEU A 42 8.80 13.62 -0.49
CA LEU A 42 8.97 12.74 -1.65
C LEU A 42 8.19 11.43 -1.50
N ASN A 43 8.30 10.75 -0.36
CA ASN A 43 7.55 9.52 -0.10
C ASN A 43 6.03 9.73 -0.16
N LYS A 44 5.56 10.95 0.17
CA LYS A 44 4.15 11.32 -0.01
C LYS A 44 3.81 11.49 -1.49
N ILE A 45 4.61 12.21 -2.27
CA ILE A 45 4.37 12.44 -3.70
C ILE A 45 4.40 11.12 -4.50
N GLU A 46 5.37 10.24 -4.21
CA GLU A 46 5.50 8.94 -4.89
C GLU A 46 4.28 8.04 -4.66
N LYS A 47 3.73 8.04 -3.43
CA LYS A 47 2.45 7.39 -3.13
C LYS A 47 1.25 7.95 -3.93
N HIS A 48 1.29 9.21 -4.34
CA HIS A 48 0.24 9.82 -5.19
C HIS A 48 0.46 9.54 -6.68
N LYS A 49 1.69 9.23 -7.12
CA LYS A 49 2.02 8.88 -8.50
C LYS A 49 1.36 7.57 -8.95
N ASP A 50 1.40 6.54 -8.11
CA ASP A 50 0.74 5.26 -8.42
C ASP A 50 -0.78 5.41 -8.51
N LYS A 51 -1.36 6.26 -7.65
CA LYS A 51 -2.77 6.65 -7.74
C LYS A 51 -3.08 7.39 -9.05
N LEU A 52 -2.21 8.32 -9.48
CA LEU A 52 -2.34 9.04 -10.76
C LEU A 52 -2.28 8.11 -11.98
N VAL A 53 -1.38 7.12 -11.98
CA VAL A 53 -1.28 6.12 -13.06
C VAL A 53 -2.54 5.25 -13.11
N LYS A 54 -3.05 4.81 -11.95
CA LYS A 54 -4.34 4.11 -11.85
C LYS A 54 -5.48 4.97 -12.39
N VAL A 55 -5.55 6.25 -12.00
CA VAL A 55 -6.52 7.24 -12.50
C VAL A 55 -6.42 7.45 -14.01
N GLU A 56 -5.23 7.55 -14.59
CA GLU A 56 -5.04 7.76 -16.04
C GLU A 56 -5.49 6.52 -16.85
N LYS A 57 -5.21 5.31 -16.36
CA LYS A 57 -5.73 4.07 -16.96
C LYS A 57 -7.26 4.02 -16.90
N ARG A 58 -7.83 4.36 -15.74
CA ARG A 58 -9.29 4.43 -15.52
C ARG A 58 -9.94 5.50 -16.41
N TYR A 59 -9.27 6.63 -16.63
CA TYR A 59 -9.69 7.69 -17.54
C TYR A 59 -9.76 7.22 -19.00
N LYS A 60 -8.71 6.56 -19.48
CA LYS A 60 -8.68 5.98 -20.85
C LYS A 60 -9.76 4.94 -21.05
N LEU A 61 -10.05 4.13 -20.02
CA LEU A 61 -11.13 3.15 -20.06
C LEU A 61 -12.50 3.84 -20.14
N ALA A 62 -12.76 4.82 -19.26
CA ALA A 62 -13.98 5.62 -19.29
C ALA A 62 -14.17 6.35 -20.63
N GLU A 63 -13.09 6.86 -21.24
CA GLU A 63 -13.13 7.50 -22.55
C GLU A 63 -13.42 6.51 -23.69
N ALA A 64 -12.88 5.29 -23.64
CA ALA A 64 -13.20 4.23 -24.59
C ALA A 64 -14.70 3.83 -24.54
N TYR A 65 -15.30 3.84 -23.34
CA TYR A 65 -16.74 3.61 -23.17
C TYR A 65 -17.59 4.86 -23.50
N ARG A 66 -17.06 6.08 -23.31
CA ARG A 66 -17.67 7.37 -23.73
C ARG A 66 -17.90 7.45 -25.23
N HIS A 67 -16.98 6.91 -26.05
CA HIS A 67 -17.14 6.82 -27.50
C HIS A 67 -18.33 5.92 -27.91
N LYS A 68 -18.67 4.90 -27.11
CA LYS A 68 -19.88 4.08 -27.33
C LYS A 68 -21.17 4.80 -26.92
N ALA A 69 -21.11 5.79 -26.03
CA ALA A 69 -22.28 6.47 -25.42
C ALA A 69 -22.63 7.86 -26.01
N LYS A 70 -21.92 8.37 -27.04
CA LYS A 70 -22.18 9.66 -27.72
C LYS A 70 -22.32 10.90 -26.80
N LEU A 71 -21.44 11.07 -25.80
CA LEU A 71 -21.47 12.25 -24.90
C LEU A 71 -20.52 13.39 -25.32
N LYS A 72 -21.01 14.64 -25.25
CA LYS A 72 -20.25 15.88 -25.56
C LYS A 72 -19.35 16.29 -24.39
N GLU A 73 -18.05 16.38 -24.71
CA GLU A 73 -17.02 17.21 -24.06
C GLU A 73 -16.65 16.90 -22.59
N LEU A 74 -15.50 16.23 -22.41
CA LEU A 74 -14.67 16.31 -21.20
C LEU A 74 -13.51 17.26 -21.48
N PRO A 75 -13.23 18.25 -20.62
CA PRO A 75 -12.17 19.21 -20.84
C PRO A 75 -10.86 18.70 -20.24
N ILE A 76 -10.13 17.81 -20.92
CA ILE A 76 -8.80 17.40 -20.43
C ILE A 76 -7.76 17.50 -21.56
N LYS A 77 -6.86 18.48 -21.42
CA LYS A 77 -5.58 18.52 -22.14
C LYS A 77 -4.50 18.03 -21.18
N THR A 78 -4.12 16.76 -21.25
CA THR A 78 -2.96 16.26 -20.51
C THR A 78 -1.68 16.78 -21.15
N ASN A 79 -0.91 17.59 -20.40
CA ASN A 79 0.44 18.00 -20.81
C ASN A 79 1.49 17.23 -19.99
N ASN A 80 1.48 15.89 -20.11
CA ASN A 80 2.33 14.95 -19.38
C ASN A 80 3.84 15.16 -19.63
N LYS A 81 4.21 15.88 -20.70
CA LYS A 81 5.60 16.09 -21.12
C LYS A 81 6.42 16.92 -20.12
N VAL A 82 5.78 17.84 -19.39
CA VAL A 82 6.46 18.80 -18.51
C VAL A 82 6.81 18.19 -17.14
N HIS A 83 6.01 17.25 -16.64
CA HIS A 83 6.28 16.58 -15.36
C HIS A 83 7.50 15.64 -15.46
N THR A 84 7.53 14.80 -16.49
CA THR A 84 8.68 13.92 -16.79
C THR A 84 9.98 14.71 -16.97
N GLU A 85 9.92 15.89 -17.58
CA GLU A 85 11.08 16.76 -17.75
C GLU A 85 11.62 17.30 -16.41
N LEU A 86 10.74 17.67 -15.48
CA LEU A 86 11.12 18.15 -14.14
C LEU A 86 11.66 17.03 -13.24
N GLU A 87 11.09 15.82 -13.31
CA GLU A 87 11.62 14.64 -12.61
C GLU A 87 13.05 14.31 -13.08
N ASN A 88 13.29 14.36 -14.39
CA ASN A 88 14.62 14.15 -14.96
C ASN A 88 15.62 15.22 -14.51
N LYS A 89 15.21 16.50 -14.47
CA LYS A 89 16.05 17.59 -13.95
C LYS A 89 16.38 17.40 -12.46
N LEU A 90 15.40 17.00 -11.65
CA LEU A 90 15.60 16.73 -10.21
C LEU A 90 16.57 15.57 -9.97
N SER A 91 16.46 14.49 -10.76
CA SER A 91 17.37 13.34 -10.71
C SER A 91 18.80 13.76 -11.02
N ASN A 92 18.99 14.56 -12.08
CA ASN A 92 20.30 15.07 -12.47
C ASN A 92 20.93 15.98 -11.40
N VAL A 93 20.18 16.94 -10.85
CA VAL A 93 20.67 17.84 -9.79
C VAL A 93 20.98 17.05 -8.51
N SER A 94 20.16 16.06 -8.16
CA SER A 94 20.41 15.20 -6.99
C SER A 94 21.69 14.39 -7.13
N ASN A 95 21.94 13.82 -8.32
CA ASN A 95 23.18 13.11 -8.62
C ASN A 95 24.42 14.01 -8.51
N LEU A 96 24.33 15.25 -8.98
CA LEU A 96 25.43 16.23 -8.91
C LEU A 96 25.73 16.65 -7.46
N VAL A 97 24.69 16.89 -6.66
CA VAL A 97 24.82 17.18 -5.22
C VAL A 97 25.43 16.00 -4.48
N SER A 98 25.02 14.75 -4.77
CA SER A 98 25.59 13.56 -4.14
C SER A 98 27.05 13.31 -4.51
N LYS A 99 27.51 13.75 -5.69
CA LYS A 99 28.90 13.64 -6.16
C LYS A 99 29.81 14.80 -5.73
N SER A 100 29.28 15.80 -5.01
CA SER A 100 29.92 17.13 -4.89
C SER A 100 31.11 17.26 -3.93
N GLN A 101 31.89 16.20 -3.67
CA GLN A 101 33.05 16.26 -2.77
C GLN A 101 34.14 17.29 -3.19
N LEU A 102 34.05 17.84 -4.42
CA LEU A 102 35.04 18.74 -5.04
C LEU A 102 34.49 20.11 -5.49
N MET A 103 33.23 20.47 -5.19
CA MET A 103 32.66 21.75 -5.66
C MET A 103 32.91 22.91 -4.70
N SER A 104 33.15 24.11 -5.25
CA SER A 104 33.21 25.34 -4.45
C SER A 104 31.89 25.58 -3.71
N LEU A 105 31.95 26.16 -2.51
CA LEU A 105 30.77 26.47 -1.69
C LEU A 105 29.70 27.27 -2.46
N GLN A 106 30.13 28.14 -3.39
CA GLN A 106 29.25 28.94 -4.22
C GLN A 106 28.52 28.10 -5.28
N ASN A 107 29.20 27.14 -5.89
CA ASN A 107 28.59 26.20 -6.84
C ASN A 107 27.60 25.26 -6.15
N LEU A 108 27.92 24.80 -4.94
CA LEU A 108 27.01 23.98 -4.15
C LEU A 108 25.75 24.76 -3.73
N ASN A 109 25.89 26.02 -3.33
CA ASN A 109 24.74 26.88 -3.01
C ASN A 109 23.85 27.12 -4.23
N ASN A 110 24.44 27.31 -5.42
CA ASN A 110 23.67 27.48 -6.66
C ASN A 110 22.89 26.21 -7.03
N LEU A 111 23.51 25.03 -6.91
CA LEU A 111 22.82 23.75 -7.16
C LEU A 111 21.73 23.45 -6.14
N LEU A 112 21.93 23.81 -4.87
CA LEU A 112 20.90 23.69 -3.83
C LEU A 112 19.71 24.63 -4.10
N LEU A 113 19.98 25.84 -4.58
CA LEU A 113 18.94 26.80 -4.98
C LEU A 113 18.17 26.30 -6.21
N GLU A 114 18.87 25.77 -7.22
CA GLU A 114 18.25 25.15 -8.39
C GLU A 114 17.39 23.93 -8.01
N LYS A 115 17.91 23.08 -7.11
CA LYS A 115 17.15 21.96 -6.54
C LYS A 115 15.87 22.44 -5.85
N GLN A 116 15.96 23.51 -5.07
CA GLN A 116 14.82 24.10 -4.37
C GLN A 116 13.77 24.65 -5.36
N ASN A 117 14.20 25.36 -6.40
CA ASN A 117 13.30 25.90 -7.43
C ASN A 117 12.54 24.79 -8.18
N ILE A 118 13.24 23.70 -8.56
CA ILE A 118 12.61 22.53 -9.19
C ILE A 118 11.59 21.88 -8.24
N LEU A 119 11.91 21.80 -6.94
CA LEU A 119 11.01 21.25 -5.92
C LEU A 119 9.77 22.13 -5.69
N ASP A 120 9.92 23.45 -5.71
CA ASP A 120 8.80 24.39 -5.56
C ASP A 120 7.88 24.34 -6.78
N GLU A 121 8.44 24.23 -8.00
CA GLU A 121 7.67 24.05 -9.23
C GLU A 121 6.93 22.71 -9.25
N LEU A 122 7.58 21.62 -8.82
CA LEU A 122 6.94 20.32 -8.64
C LEU A 122 5.83 20.37 -7.59
N SER A 123 6.07 21.00 -6.44
CA SER A 123 5.07 21.15 -5.38
C SER A 123 3.87 21.95 -5.86
N TYR A 124 4.09 23.07 -6.55
CA TYR A 124 3.01 23.89 -7.12
C TYR A 124 2.20 23.11 -8.15
N LYS A 125 2.86 22.41 -9.09
CA LYS A 125 2.18 21.58 -10.09
C LYS A 125 1.44 20.40 -9.45
N THR A 126 1.99 19.81 -8.40
CA THR A 126 1.32 18.73 -7.65
C THR A 126 0.06 19.25 -6.97
N VAL A 127 0.15 20.37 -6.26
CA VAL A 127 -1.01 21.02 -5.61
C VAL A 127 -2.05 21.46 -6.66
N LYS A 128 -1.60 21.98 -7.80
CA LYS A 128 -2.49 22.32 -8.90
C LYS A 128 -3.19 21.08 -9.47
N LEU A 129 -2.46 19.98 -9.67
CA LEU A 129 -3.05 18.71 -10.10
C LEU A 129 -3.99 18.13 -9.04
N GLU A 130 -3.67 18.26 -7.75
CA GLU A 130 -4.55 17.86 -6.64
C GLU A 130 -5.82 18.71 -6.64
N ASN A 131 -5.73 20.02 -6.82
CA ASN A 131 -6.90 20.91 -6.89
C ASN A 131 -7.72 20.69 -8.17
N ASP A 132 -7.07 20.54 -9.32
CA ASP A 132 -7.71 20.15 -10.57
C ASP A 132 -8.36 18.77 -10.40
N TRP A 133 -7.75 17.87 -9.61
CA TRP A 133 -8.28 16.57 -9.24
C TRP A 133 -9.43 16.66 -8.24
N GLU A 134 -9.43 17.57 -7.26
CA GLU A 134 -10.57 17.83 -6.39
C GLU A 134 -11.75 18.38 -7.21
N LEU A 135 -11.48 19.24 -8.19
CA LEU A 135 -12.49 19.77 -9.10
C LEU A 135 -13.03 18.69 -10.06
N ILE A 136 -12.15 17.83 -10.58
CA ILE A 136 -12.54 16.65 -11.37
C ILE A 136 -13.29 15.67 -10.48
N ARG A 137 -12.86 15.44 -9.23
CA ARG A 137 -13.51 14.60 -8.25
C ARG A 137 -14.90 15.12 -7.94
N GLU A 138 -15.07 16.40 -7.65
CA GLU A 138 -16.37 17.06 -7.41
C GLU A 138 -17.30 16.93 -8.63
N LYS A 139 -16.75 17.09 -9.84
CA LYS A 139 -17.47 16.86 -11.10
C LYS A 139 -17.74 15.39 -11.38
N LEU A 140 -16.96 14.44 -10.88
CA LEU A 140 -17.15 13.00 -11.03
C LEU A 140 -18.05 12.43 -9.94
N THR A 141 -18.05 12.99 -8.73
CA THR A 141 -19.03 12.67 -7.70
C THR A 141 -20.40 13.19 -8.11
N SER A 142 -20.56 14.27 -8.86
CA SER A 142 -21.89 14.55 -9.46
C SER A 142 -22.34 13.49 -10.49
N TYR A 143 -21.45 12.58 -10.90
CA TYR A 143 -21.72 11.35 -11.66
C TYR A 143 -21.55 10.07 -10.82
N TRP A 144 -21.90 10.09 -9.51
CA TRP A 144 -22.31 8.85 -8.81
C TRP A 144 -23.27 8.09 -9.75
N GLY A 145 -22.83 6.99 -10.39
CA GLY A 145 -23.66 6.31 -11.39
C GLY A 145 -22.98 5.51 -12.52
N TYR A 146 -21.64 5.49 -12.64
CA TYR A 146 -20.99 4.49 -13.51
C TYR A 146 -20.82 3.17 -12.76
N ALA A 147 -21.93 2.44 -12.70
CA ALA A 147 -21.96 1.05 -12.29
C ALA A 147 -22.34 0.20 -13.50
N VAL A 148 -21.67 -0.94 -13.65
CA VAL A 148 -22.29 -2.01 -14.43
C VAL A 148 -23.25 -2.70 -13.48
N GLU A 149 -24.54 -2.70 -13.79
CA GLU A 149 -25.49 -3.44 -12.98
C GLU A 149 -25.21 -4.94 -13.11
N PRO A 150 -25.15 -5.67 -11.98
CA PRO A 150 -24.95 -7.09 -12.03
C PRO A 150 -26.18 -7.77 -12.64
N LYS A 151 -25.95 -8.75 -13.52
CA LYS A 151 -27.02 -9.57 -14.08
C LYS A 151 -26.94 -10.96 -13.49
N TYR A 152 -28.08 -11.50 -13.08
CA TYR A 152 -28.19 -12.83 -12.50
C TYR A 152 -29.13 -13.72 -13.32
N ASN A 153 -29.08 -15.02 -13.08
CA ASN A 153 -30.20 -15.90 -13.43
C ASN A 153 -31.43 -15.62 -12.56
N GLU A 154 -32.59 -16.17 -12.94
CA GLU A 154 -33.87 -15.94 -12.26
C GLU A 154 -33.83 -16.31 -10.76
N SER A 155 -33.11 -17.38 -10.41
CA SER A 155 -32.96 -17.86 -9.03
C SER A 155 -31.92 -17.11 -8.19
N LYS A 156 -31.19 -16.14 -8.76
CA LYS A 156 -30.08 -15.42 -8.10
C LYS A 156 -29.00 -16.35 -7.51
N THR A 157 -28.73 -17.46 -8.18
CA THR A 157 -27.66 -18.40 -7.83
C THR A 157 -26.46 -18.31 -8.78
N GLU A 158 -26.64 -17.74 -9.96
CA GLU A 158 -25.58 -17.54 -10.96
C GLU A 158 -25.49 -16.08 -11.35
N LEU A 159 -24.30 -15.50 -11.14
CA LEU A 159 -23.93 -14.20 -11.65
C LEU A 159 -23.53 -14.36 -13.13
N LYS A 160 -24.19 -13.62 -14.01
CA LYS A 160 -23.97 -13.60 -15.46
C LYS A 160 -23.11 -12.42 -15.91
N VAL A 161 -23.24 -11.29 -15.23
CA VAL A 161 -22.43 -10.08 -15.45
C VAL A 161 -22.01 -9.56 -14.09
N ILE A 162 -20.71 -9.42 -13.87
CA ILE A 162 -20.18 -8.84 -12.63
C ILE A 162 -20.55 -7.36 -12.56
N GLY A 163 -21.27 -7.01 -11.50
CA GLY A 163 -21.55 -5.64 -11.17
C GLY A 163 -20.37 -5.01 -10.44
N TRP A 164 -20.12 -3.75 -10.72
CA TRP A 164 -19.01 -3.01 -10.12
C TRP A 164 -19.33 -1.53 -10.07
N PHE A 165 -18.66 -0.84 -9.15
CA PHE A 165 -18.73 0.60 -8.98
C PHE A 165 -17.32 1.15 -8.74
N ILE A 166 -17.17 2.46 -8.92
CA ILE A 166 -15.94 3.17 -8.57
C ILE A 166 -16.09 3.64 -7.13
N ASP A 167 -15.20 3.19 -6.24
CA ASP A 167 -15.25 3.56 -4.83
C ASP A 167 -14.64 4.96 -4.57
N LYS A 168 -14.61 5.39 -3.31
CA LYS A 168 -14.07 6.70 -2.89
C LYS A 168 -12.56 6.86 -3.17
N ASP A 169 -11.84 5.75 -3.25
CA ASP A 169 -10.41 5.67 -3.56
C ASP A 169 -10.21 5.46 -5.07
N PHE A 170 -11.31 5.53 -5.83
CA PHE A 170 -11.45 5.36 -7.27
C PHE A 170 -11.17 3.95 -7.78
N ASP A 171 -11.05 2.97 -6.89
CA ASP A 171 -10.84 1.59 -7.29
C ASP A 171 -12.10 1.05 -7.96
N ILE A 172 -11.94 0.31 -9.06
CA ILE A 172 -13.06 -0.40 -9.68
C ILE A 172 -13.33 -1.62 -8.80
N GLN A 173 -14.31 -1.46 -7.91
CA GLN A 173 -14.67 -2.45 -6.91
C GLN A 173 -15.90 -3.25 -7.37
N ILE A 174 -15.85 -4.56 -7.20
CA ILE A 174 -17.02 -5.42 -7.38
C ILE A 174 -18.10 -5.07 -6.35
N GLU A 175 -19.36 -5.01 -6.81
CA GLU A 175 -20.51 -4.97 -5.91
C GLU A 175 -20.60 -6.27 -5.10
N GLN A 176 -20.98 -6.19 -3.82
CA GLN A 176 -21.17 -7.40 -3.00
C GLN A 176 -22.16 -8.33 -3.71
N ILE A 177 -21.71 -9.55 -3.98
CA ILE A 177 -22.48 -10.57 -4.65
C ILE A 177 -23.45 -11.18 -3.63
N PRO A 178 -24.75 -11.35 -3.97
CA PRO A 178 -25.72 -11.96 -3.08
C PRO A 178 -25.25 -13.29 -2.51
N GLN A 179 -25.56 -13.53 -1.23
CA GLN A 179 -25.03 -14.66 -0.47
C GLN A 179 -25.37 -16.03 -1.08
N SER A 180 -26.45 -16.12 -1.87
CA SER A 180 -26.93 -17.32 -2.57
C SER A 180 -26.18 -17.66 -3.86
N VAL A 181 -25.32 -16.77 -4.36
CA VAL A 181 -24.60 -17.00 -5.62
C VAL A 181 -23.50 -18.02 -5.40
N ASN A 182 -23.51 -19.08 -6.22
CA ASN A 182 -22.53 -20.16 -6.20
C ASN A 182 -21.90 -20.40 -7.58
N LYS A 183 -22.14 -19.51 -8.55
CA LYS A 183 -21.52 -19.55 -9.86
C LYS A 183 -21.30 -18.14 -10.41
N VAL A 184 -20.11 -17.90 -10.95
CA VAL A 184 -19.68 -16.57 -11.41
C VAL A 184 -19.10 -16.61 -12.83
N PRO A 185 -19.14 -15.49 -13.58
CA PRO A 185 -18.49 -15.40 -14.88
C PRO A 185 -17.00 -15.09 -14.69
N ALA A 186 -16.25 -14.97 -15.79
CA ALA A 186 -14.87 -14.53 -15.75
C ALA A 186 -14.75 -13.10 -15.15
N LEU A 187 -13.72 -12.89 -14.33
CA LEU A 187 -13.40 -11.59 -13.75
C LEU A 187 -12.91 -10.63 -14.85
N PRO A 188 -13.53 -9.44 -15.02
CA PRO A 188 -13.01 -8.46 -15.95
C PRO A 188 -11.63 -7.96 -15.52
N GLU A 189 -10.69 -7.84 -16.47
CA GLU A 189 -9.29 -7.47 -16.16
C GLU A 189 -9.14 -6.09 -15.49
N TYR A 190 -10.13 -5.20 -15.62
CA TYR A 190 -10.10 -3.86 -15.05
C TYR A 190 -10.57 -3.80 -13.59
N ILE A 191 -10.98 -4.91 -12.97
CA ILE A 191 -11.34 -4.93 -11.55
C ILE A 191 -10.08 -4.77 -10.69
N ASP A 192 -10.09 -3.74 -9.84
CA ASP A 192 -9.00 -3.42 -8.91
C ASP A 192 -9.26 -3.95 -7.50
N SER A 193 -10.53 -4.12 -7.12
CA SER A 193 -10.92 -4.46 -5.75
C SER A 193 -12.00 -5.53 -5.71
N LEU A 194 -11.71 -6.60 -4.98
CA LEU A 194 -12.66 -7.68 -4.65
C LEU A 194 -13.29 -7.47 -3.27
N LYS A 195 -13.15 -6.27 -2.70
CA LYS A 195 -13.55 -5.99 -1.34
C LYS A 195 -15.01 -6.38 -1.08
N ASN A 196 -15.20 -7.23 -0.08
CA ASN A 196 -16.50 -7.79 0.32
C ASN A 196 -17.27 -8.55 -0.78
N ALA A 197 -16.63 -8.98 -1.88
CA ALA A 197 -17.33 -9.56 -3.02
C ALA A 197 -18.23 -10.76 -2.66
N PHE A 198 -17.79 -11.63 -1.75
CA PHE A 198 -18.56 -12.79 -1.27
C PHE A 198 -18.78 -12.75 0.24
N LYS A 199 -18.88 -11.55 0.81
CA LYS A 199 -19.17 -11.40 2.23
C LYS A 199 -20.49 -12.10 2.58
N ASP A 200 -20.45 -12.91 3.63
CA ASP A 200 -21.53 -13.73 4.17
C ASP A 200 -22.09 -14.79 3.19
N ASN A 201 -21.35 -15.16 2.14
CA ASN A 201 -21.78 -16.18 1.19
C ASN A 201 -22.00 -17.54 1.87
N ILE A 202 -23.10 -18.23 1.51
CA ILE A 202 -23.51 -19.46 2.19
C ILE A 202 -23.07 -20.74 1.49
N SER A 203 -22.47 -20.62 0.31
CA SER A 203 -22.05 -21.76 -0.51
C SER A 203 -20.73 -22.34 0.01
N ASP A 204 -20.55 -23.65 -0.16
CA ASP A 204 -19.30 -24.35 0.12
C ASP A 204 -18.26 -24.16 -0.99
N ASP A 205 -18.72 -24.06 -2.24
CA ASP A 205 -17.91 -23.72 -3.41
C ASP A 205 -18.62 -22.67 -4.29
N ILE A 206 -17.83 -21.95 -5.10
CA ILE A 206 -18.32 -20.95 -6.05
C ILE A 206 -17.74 -21.27 -7.43
N ILE A 207 -18.54 -21.91 -8.27
CA ILE A 207 -18.14 -22.39 -9.59
C ILE A 207 -17.64 -21.23 -10.46
N GLY A 208 -16.42 -21.35 -10.98
CA GLY A 208 -15.79 -20.38 -11.89
C GLY A 208 -14.84 -19.41 -11.20
N ILE A 209 -14.87 -19.32 -9.86
CA ILE A 209 -14.01 -18.43 -9.08
C ILE A 209 -12.53 -18.80 -9.19
N GLU A 210 -12.25 -20.09 -9.38
CA GLU A 210 -10.91 -20.65 -9.54
C GLU A 210 -10.22 -20.20 -10.83
N ASN A 211 -10.99 -19.67 -11.79
CA ASN A 211 -10.52 -19.17 -13.08
C ASN A 211 -10.42 -17.64 -13.15
N TRP A 212 -10.69 -16.93 -12.04
CA TRP A 212 -10.53 -15.48 -12.01
C TRP A 212 -9.06 -15.07 -12.15
N ASP A 213 -8.77 -14.21 -13.13
CA ASP A 213 -7.47 -13.56 -13.28
C ASP A 213 -7.38 -12.35 -12.33
N THR A 214 -6.81 -12.56 -11.15
CA THR A 214 -6.71 -11.53 -10.11
C THR A 214 -5.45 -10.67 -10.19
N LYS A 215 -4.68 -10.72 -11.30
CA LYS A 215 -3.39 -10.02 -11.42
C LYS A 215 -3.45 -8.51 -11.17
N ASN A 216 -4.61 -7.87 -11.42
CA ASN A 216 -4.77 -6.42 -11.24
C ASN A 216 -5.39 -6.05 -9.88
N VAL A 217 -5.80 -7.03 -9.08
CA VAL A 217 -6.47 -6.80 -7.80
C VAL A 217 -5.46 -6.30 -6.76
N THR A 218 -5.79 -5.17 -6.13
CA THR A 218 -4.98 -4.55 -5.06
C THR A 218 -5.65 -4.64 -3.69
N ASP A 219 -6.98 -4.80 -3.63
CA ASP A 219 -7.73 -4.95 -2.37
C ASP A 219 -8.56 -6.25 -2.35
N MET A 220 -8.21 -7.16 -1.43
CA MET A 220 -8.94 -8.40 -1.15
C MET A 220 -9.57 -8.41 0.25
N SER A 221 -9.84 -7.23 0.82
CA SER A 221 -10.38 -7.10 2.16
C SER A 221 -11.80 -7.67 2.26
N GLY A 222 -12.03 -8.55 3.22
CA GLY A 222 -13.35 -9.10 3.52
C GLY A 222 -14.00 -9.93 2.40
N VAL A 223 -13.25 -10.38 1.38
CA VAL A 223 -13.81 -11.11 0.23
C VAL A 223 -14.74 -12.24 0.67
N PHE A 224 -14.34 -13.03 1.67
CA PHE A 224 -15.10 -14.15 2.22
C PHE A 224 -15.45 -13.94 3.71
N TRP A 225 -15.51 -12.69 4.17
CA TRP A 225 -15.87 -12.41 5.55
C TRP A 225 -17.27 -12.95 5.85
N GLY A 226 -17.41 -13.81 6.87
CA GLY A 226 -18.68 -14.43 7.26
C GLY A 226 -19.12 -15.58 6.36
N ALA A 227 -18.34 -15.95 5.33
CA ALA A 227 -18.66 -17.05 4.43
C ALA A 227 -18.38 -18.41 5.09
N LYS A 228 -19.17 -18.75 6.11
CA LYS A 228 -18.92 -19.86 7.05
C LYS A 228 -18.70 -21.22 6.40
N ASN A 229 -19.34 -21.46 5.26
CA ASN A 229 -19.26 -22.72 4.55
C ASN A 229 -18.16 -22.77 3.49
N PHE A 230 -17.64 -21.61 3.07
CA PHE A 230 -16.76 -21.51 1.92
C PHE A 230 -15.47 -22.30 2.14
N ASN A 231 -15.18 -23.19 1.20
CA ASN A 231 -13.93 -23.93 1.09
C ASN A 231 -13.60 -24.16 -0.40
N GLY A 232 -13.92 -23.21 -1.28
CA GLY A 232 -13.62 -23.28 -2.71
C GLY A 232 -12.14 -23.13 -3.02
N ASN A 233 -11.67 -23.63 -4.17
CA ASN A 233 -10.26 -23.58 -4.54
C ASN A 233 -9.86 -22.21 -5.12
N ILE A 234 -9.01 -21.48 -4.40
CA ILE A 234 -8.45 -20.17 -4.80
C ILE A 234 -6.91 -20.16 -4.83
N SER A 235 -6.29 -21.35 -4.85
CA SER A 235 -4.82 -21.50 -4.85
C SER A 235 -4.13 -20.89 -6.09
N LYS A 236 -4.88 -20.68 -7.18
CA LYS A 236 -4.39 -20.12 -8.44
C LYS A 236 -4.49 -18.59 -8.55
N TRP A 237 -5.12 -17.92 -7.59
CA TRP A 237 -5.20 -16.46 -7.61
C TRP A 237 -3.80 -15.83 -7.56
N ASP A 238 -3.55 -14.86 -8.44
CA ASP A 238 -2.35 -14.03 -8.39
C ASP A 238 -2.56 -12.91 -7.36
N THR A 239 -1.75 -12.93 -6.29
CA THR A 239 -1.79 -11.93 -5.21
C THR A 239 -0.62 -10.95 -5.26
N SER A 240 0.17 -10.95 -6.33
CA SER A 240 1.41 -10.15 -6.43
C SER A 240 1.21 -8.65 -6.27
N ASN A 241 0.04 -8.13 -6.65
CA ASN A 241 -0.30 -6.71 -6.54
C ASN A 241 -1.19 -6.38 -5.33
N VAL A 242 -1.55 -7.37 -4.50
CA VAL A 242 -2.45 -7.16 -3.36
C VAL A 242 -1.74 -6.38 -2.26
N GLU A 243 -2.36 -5.29 -1.82
CA GLU A 243 -1.86 -4.37 -0.79
C GLU A 243 -2.52 -4.63 0.59
N THR A 244 -3.72 -5.22 0.60
CA THR A 244 -4.50 -5.52 1.83
C THR A 244 -5.34 -6.79 1.68
N MET A 245 -5.35 -7.61 2.73
CA MET A 245 -6.20 -8.80 2.88
C MET A 245 -6.99 -8.78 4.21
N SER A 246 -7.26 -7.57 4.72
CA SER A 246 -7.91 -7.42 6.03
C SER A 246 -9.26 -8.16 6.08
N SER A 247 -9.47 -8.96 7.12
CA SER A 247 -10.68 -9.76 7.35
C SER A 247 -11.09 -10.71 6.22
N MET A 248 -10.20 -11.04 5.28
CA MET A 248 -10.55 -11.78 4.05
C MET A 248 -11.31 -13.09 4.32
N PHE A 249 -10.90 -13.86 5.34
CA PHE A 249 -11.53 -15.12 5.77
C PHE A 249 -12.05 -15.05 7.20
N ASN A 250 -12.33 -13.85 7.71
CA ASN A 250 -12.89 -13.70 9.06
C ASN A 250 -14.23 -14.47 9.14
N ASP A 251 -14.41 -15.32 10.16
CA ASP A 251 -15.55 -16.21 10.36
C ASP A 251 -15.86 -17.17 9.17
N ALA A 252 -14.90 -17.39 8.26
CA ALA A 252 -14.99 -18.43 7.22
C ALA A 252 -14.66 -19.81 7.85
N SER A 253 -15.55 -20.25 8.74
CA SER A 253 -15.31 -21.34 9.70
C SER A 253 -14.78 -22.65 9.07
N LYS A 254 -15.22 -23.02 7.85
CA LYS A 254 -14.81 -24.26 7.15
C LYS A 254 -13.63 -24.13 6.20
N PHE A 255 -13.07 -22.92 6.02
CA PHE A 255 -12.04 -22.69 5.03
C PHE A 255 -10.71 -23.35 5.43
N ASP A 256 -10.19 -24.25 4.60
CA ASP A 256 -8.88 -24.90 4.77
C ASP A 256 -8.27 -25.28 3.41
N ARG A 257 -7.77 -24.28 2.67
CA ARG A 257 -7.11 -24.47 1.38
C ARG A 257 -5.64 -24.07 1.42
N ASP A 258 -4.89 -24.65 0.49
CA ASP A 258 -3.47 -24.35 0.27
C ASP A 258 -3.31 -22.96 -0.36
N LEU A 259 -2.69 -22.06 0.41
CA LEU A 259 -2.34 -20.69 0.04
C LEU A 259 -0.81 -20.49 -0.03
N SER A 260 -0.03 -21.58 -0.06
CA SER A 260 1.44 -21.51 -0.05
C SER A 260 2.04 -20.77 -1.25
N ASN A 261 1.33 -20.74 -2.39
CA ASN A 261 1.76 -20.07 -3.62
C ASN A 261 1.44 -18.57 -3.67
N TRP A 262 0.73 -18.03 -2.68
CA TRP A 262 0.39 -16.62 -2.66
C TRP A 262 1.62 -15.74 -2.41
N LYS A 263 1.74 -14.69 -3.23
CA LYS A 263 2.78 -13.66 -3.11
C LYS A 263 2.28 -12.57 -2.18
N THR A 264 2.94 -12.38 -1.04
CA THR A 264 2.49 -11.46 0.02
C THR A 264 3.41 -10.25 0.25
N SER A 265 4.48 -10.11 -0.55
CA SER A 265 5.53 -9.11 -0.36
C SER A 265 5.10 -7.65 -0.49
N ASN A 266 3.87 -7.39 -0.95
CA ASN A 266 3.30 -6.04 -1.08
C ASN A 266 2.20 -5.75 -0.03
N ILE A 267 1.80 -6.75 0.75
CA ILE A 267 0.71 -6.61 1.71
C ILE A 267 1.18 -5.78 2.91
N THR A 268 0.36 -4.81 3.29
CA THR A 268 0.61 -3.94 4.45
C THR A 268 -0.39 -4.19 5.59
N ASN A 269 -1.53 -4.83 5.32
CA ASN A 269 -2.58 -5.10 6.30
C ASN A 269 -3.13 -6.53 6.18
N MET A 270 -3.01 -7.30 7.25
CA MET A 270 -3.53 -8.66 7.43
C MET A 270 -4.43 -8.77 8.68
N GLN A 271 -4.93 -7.64 9.19
CA GLN A 271 -5.81 -7.60 10.36
C GLN A 271 -6.97 -8.58 10.19
N SER A 272 -7.20 -9.43 11.20
CA SER A 272 -8.31 -10.38 11.27
C SER A 272 -8.45 -11.34 10.08
N MET A 273 -7.40 -11.52 9.27
CA MET A 273 -7.49 -12.26 8.00
C MET A 273 -8.09 -13.65 8.16
N PHE A 274 -7.74 -14.38 9.23
CA PHE A 274 -8.25 -15.72 9.57
C PHE A 274 -8.92 -15.75 10.95
N ALA A 275 -9.40 -14.62 11.46
CA ALA A 275 -10.14 -14.60 12.72
C ALA A 275 -11.36 -15.54 12.62
N ASP A 276 -11.55 -16.43 13.59
CA ASP A 276 -12.61 -17.45 13.64
C ASP A 276 -12.72 -18.38 12.40
N ALA A 277 -11.69 -18.44 11.55
CA ALA A 277 -11.53 -19.47 10.52
C ALA A 277 -11.11 -20.79 11.18
N LYS A 278 -12.05 -21.41 11.90
CA LYS A 278 -11.80 -22.49 12.88
C LYS A 278 -11.03 -23.67 12.31
N GLU A 279 -11.32 -24.03 11.06
CA GLU A 279 -10.73 -25.18 10.38
C GLU A 279 -9.41 -24.88 9.66
N PHE A 280 -9.04 -23.60 9.50
CA PHE A 280 -7.89 -23.21 8.71
C PHE A 280 -6.57 -23.75 9.28
N ASN A 281 -5.86 -24.56 8.49
CA ASN A 281 -4.49 -24.99 8.74
C ASN A 281 -3.66 -25.05 7.43
N ASN A 282 -4.01 -24.20 6.46
CA ASN A 282 -3.37 -24.12 5.14
C ASN A 282 -3.29 -25.47 4.41
N ALA A 283 -4.32 -26.32 4.52
CA ALA A 283 -4.32 -27.68 4.01
C ALA A 283 -3.07 -28.50 4.43
N ASN A 284 -2.54 -28.22 5.63
CA ASN A 284 -1.30 -28.76 6.19
C ASN A 284 -0.06 -28.53 5.31
N LYS A 285 -0.05 -27.47 4.49
CA LYS A 285 1.12 -27.01 3.73
C LYS A 285 1.85 -25.90 4.48
N SER A 286 3.17 -25.84 4.32
CA SER A 286 4.00 -24.77 4.89
C SER A 286 3.58 -23.40 4.38
N LEU A 287 3.45 -22.43 5.28
CA LEU A 287 3.01 -21.06 4.96
C LEU A 287 4.23 -20.10 4.93
N ASN A 288 4.95 -20.11 3.81
CA ASN A 288 6.21 -19.36 3.64
C ASN A 288 5.99 -17.96 3.04
N TRP A 289 5.15 -17.16 3.69
CA TRP A 289 4.82 -15.81 3.23
C TRP A 289 5.91 -14.79 3.58
N ASP A 290 6.18 -13.86 2.65
CA ASP A 290 6.92 -12.64 2.94
C ASP A 290 5.97 -11.62 3.57
N VAL A 291 6.11 -11.42 4.87
CA VAL A 291 5.31 -10.45 5.66
C VAL A 291 6.12 -9.22 6.08
N SER A 292 7.29 -8.99 5.46
CA SER A 292 8.24 -7.96 5.86
C SER A 292 7.71 -6.52 5.76
N LYS A 293 6.65 -6.28 4.98
CA LYS A 293 5.95 -4.98 4.83
C LYS A 293 4.66 -4.86 5.65
N VAL A 294 4.21 -5.94 6.30
CA VAL A 294 2.94 -5.94 7.04
C VAL A 294 3.07 -5.07 8.29
N LYS A 295 2.08 -4.20 8.50
CA LYS A 295 2.00 -3.27 9.63
C LYS A 295 0.95 -3.65 10.67
N ASP A 296 -0.17 -4.24 10.25
CA ASP A 296 -1.26 -4.66 11.13
C ASP A 296 -1.57 -6.15 10.94
N MET A 297 -1.49 -6.89 12.05
CA MET A 297 -1.81 -8.30 12.22
C MET A 297 -2.72 -8.52 13.43
N LYS A 298 -3.43 -7.50 13.91
CA LYS A 298 -4.39 -7.66 15.02
C LYS A 298 -5.37 -8.77 14.70
N PHE A 299 -5.61 -9.65 15.66
CA PHE A 299 -6.56 -10.77 15.54
C PHE A 299 -6.32 -11.72 14.35
N MET A 300 -5.13 -11.73 13.72
CA MET A 300 -4.90 -12.45 12.45
C MET A 300 -5.37 -13.90 12.48
N PHE A 301 -5.12 -14.62 13.57
CA PHE A 301 -5.53 -16.01 13.84
C PHE A 301 -6.39 -16.14 15.10
N PHE A 302 -7.03 -15.06 15.55
CA PHE A 302 -7.90 -15.11 16.75
C PHE A 302 -8.98 -16.18 16.58
N GLY A 303 -9.07 -17.17 17.46
CA GLY A 303 -10.09 -18.22 17.35
C GLY A 303 -9.90 -19.21 16.19
N ALA A 304 -8.78 -19.16 15.44
CA ALA A 304 -8.43 -20.14 14.42
C ALA A 304 -7.94 -21.45 15.08
N ARG A 305 -8.89 -22.24 15.59
CA ARG A 305 -8.62 -23.36 16.53
C ARG A 305 -7.71 -24.45 15.99
N LYS A 306 -7.75 -24.73 14.69
CA LYS A 306 -6.87 -25.73 14.06
C LYS A 306 -5.50 -25.19 13.64
N PHE A 307 -5.32 -23.88 13.60
CA PHE A 307 -4.10 -23.29 13.04
C PHE A 307 -2.91 -23.51 13.99
N ASN A 308 -1.95 -24.32 13.55
CA ASN A 308 -0.73 -24.66 14.29
C ASN A 308 0.51 -24.76 13.37
N GLN A 309 0.52 -24.06 12.24
CA GLN A 309 1.67 -24.07 11.32
C GLN A 309 2.89 -23.37 11.93
N ASP A 310 4.09 -23.86 11.62
CA ASP A 310 5.33 -23.16 11.95
C ASP A 310 5.48 -21.90 11.09
N ILE A 311 5.28 -20.74 11.71
CA ILE A 311 5.46 -19.42 11.12
C ILE A 311 6.50 -18.60 11.90
N SER A 312 7.35 -19.27 12.69
CA SER A 312 8.40 -18.65 13.48
C SER A 312 9.43 -17.89 12.61
N ASN A 313 9.51 -18.27 11.34
CA ASN A 313 10.40 -17.74 10.31
C ASN A 313 9.97 -16.35 9.78
N TRP A 314 8.74 -15.93 10.04
CA TRP A 314 8.18 -14.70 9.48
C TRP A 314 8.92 -13.45 9.98
N ASN A 315 9.33 -12.58 9.04
CA ASN A 315 9.96 -11.30 9.36
C ASN A 315 8.92 -10.26 9.79
N VAL A 316 8.63 -10.19 11.10
CA VAL A 316 7.60 -9.30 11.68
C VAL A 316 8.13 -7.94 12.18
N LYS A 317 9.33 -7.51 11.74
CA LYS A 317 9.95 -6.26 12.24
C LYS A 317 9.16 -5.00 11.95
N SER A 318 8.36 -5.00 10.88
CA SER A 318 7.53 -3.86 10.47
C SER A 318 6.14 -3.84 11.12
N VAL A 319 5.79 -4.89 11.88
CA VAL A 319 4.46 -5.00 12.49
C VAL A 319 4.34 -4.02 13.66
N GLU A 320 3.42 -3.07 13.54
CA GLU A 320 3.13 -2.05 14.54
C GLU A 320 1.98 -2.46 15.46
N ASN A 321 1.10 -3.37 14.99
CA ASN A 321 -0.15 -3.75 15.64
C ASN A 321 -0.39 -5.27 15.54
N HIS A 322 -0.33 -5.99 16.67
CA HIS A 322 -0.43 -7.45 16.73
C HIS A 322 -1.27 -7.95 17.93
N ASN A 323 -2.09 -7.07 18.50
CA ASN A 323 -2.95 -7.43 19.64
C ASN A 323 -3.83 -8.63 19.28
N HIS A 324 -3.90 -9.60 20.18
CA HIS A 324 -4.67 -10.83 20.01
C HIS A 324 -4.34 -11.62 18.73
N PHE A 325 -3.12 -11.49 18.19
CA PHE A 325 -2.66 -12.16 16.97
C PHE A 325 -3.12 -13.63 16.87
N SER A 326 -2.99 -14.40 17.96
CA SER A 326 -3.27 -15.83 18.01
C SER A 326 -4.08 -16.28 19.23
N THR A 327 -4.77 -15.38 19.93
CA THR A 327 -5.58 -15.76 21.11
C THR A 327 -6.64 -16.81 20.71
N ASN A 328 -6.76 -17.89 21.48
CA ASN A 328 -7.68 -19.02 21.23
C ASN A 328 -7.47 -19.78 19.90
N SER A 329 -6.27 -19.71 19.33
CA SER A 329 -5.86 -20.51 18.17
C SER A 329 -5.19 -21.83 18.57
N GLY A 330 -4.85 -22.66 17.57
CA GLY A 330 -4.11 -23.91 17.75
C GLY A 330 -2.66 -23.76 18.25
N PHE A 331 -2.12 -22.54 18.37
CA PHE A 331 -0.79 -22.27 18.93
C PHE A 331 -0.64 -22.60 20.43
N ALA A 332 -1.73 -22.94 21.12
CA ALA A 332 -1.80 -23.10 22.57
C ALA A 332 -0.94 -24.25 23.17
N ASN A 333 -0.35 -25.13 22.35
CA ASN A 333 0.31 -26.35 22.83
C ASN A 333 1.85 -26.36 22.74
N GLU A 334 2.50 -25.30 22.24
CA GLU A 334 3.92 -25.39 21.82
C GLU A 334 4.84 -24.26 22.29
N ASP A 335 4.85 -23.91 23.59
CA ASP A 335 5.80 -22.95 24.22
C ASP A 335 6.02 -21.64 23.42
N ASN A 336 5.06 -21.23 22.60
CA ASN A 336 5.17 -20.12 21.65
C ASN A 336 6.30 -20.24 20.60
N LYS A 337 6.84 -21.45 20.34
CA LYS A 337 7.96 -21.69 19.40
C LYS A 337 7.56 -21.53 17.94
N LEU A 338 6.33 -21.90 17.59
CA LEU A 338 5.82 -21.83 16.22
C LEU A 338 5.36 -20.43 15.79
N ALA A 339 5.20 -19.51 16.75
CA ALA A 339 4.75 -18.15 16.49
C ALA A 339 5.94 -17.21 16.21
N PRO A 340 5.77 -16.17 15.38
CA PRO A 340 6.82 -15.18 15.17
C PRO A 340 7.07 -14.36 16.44
N LYS A 341 8.32 -13.90 16.60
CA LYS A 341 8.72 -13.06 17.73
C LYS A 341 8.47 -11.59 17.42
N PHE A 342 7.35 -11.05 17.89
CA PHE A 342 7.06 -9.62 17.78
C PHE A 342 7.98 -8.78 18.66
N ILE A 343 8.52 -7.70 18.12
CA ILE A 343 9.26 -6.70 18.88
C ILE A 343 8.23 -5.75 19.49
N ASN A 344 8.05 -5.80 20.81
CA ASN A 344 7.33 -4.74 21.51
C ASN A 344 8.20 -3.48 21.48
N ILE A 345 8.03 -2.63 20.45
CA ILE A 345 8.58 -1.28 20.47
C ILE A 345 7.80 -0.56 21.57
N GLY A 346 8.40 -0.48 22.75
CA GLY A 346 7.75 0.08 23.92
C GLY A 346 7.11 1.42 23.57
N ARG A 347 5.81 1.53 23.83
CA ARG A 347 5.28 2.80 24.30
C ARG A 347 6.11 3.12 25.54
N SER A 348 7.15 3.92 25.38
CA SER A 348 7.82 4.54 26.51
C SER A 348 6.71 5.16 27.33
N PHE A 349 6.49 4.63 28.52
CA PHE A 349 5.67 5.26 29.51
C PHE A 349 6.18 6.70 29.64
N LEU A 350 5.42 7.66 29.10
CA LEU A 350 5.47 9.03 29.59
C LEU A 350 4.93 8.95 31.02
N LYS A 351 5.80 8.59 31.96
CA LYS A 351 5.65 9.02 33.34
C LYS A 351 5.86 10.53 33.31
N LYS A 352 4.76 11.26 33.36
CA LYS A 352 4.71 12.58 34.00
C LYS A 352 3.64 12.50 35.07
#